data_AF-A0A7V8QFJ5-F1
#
_entry.id   AF-A0A7V8QFJ5-F1
#
_cell.length_a   1.000
_cell.length_b   1.000
_cell.length_c   1.000
_cell.angle_alpha   90.00
_cell.angle_beta   90.00
_cell.angle_gamma   90.00
#
_symmetry.space_group_name_H-M   'P 1'
#
loop_
_entity.id
_entity.type
_entity.pdbx_description
1 polymer ?
#
loop_
_entity_poly.entity_id
_entity_poly.type
_entity_poly.pdbx_seq_one_letter_code
_entity_poly.pdbx_strand_id
1 'polypeptide(L)'
;MPVDRKLLDILCCPTTKVPVRPLSKDQIQQINAAIEQRELKYFDKTVVDSPIKDGLITENGERVYRVDDGIPIMLEDQAIFVKPLDLRI
;
A
#
# COMPACT_ATOMS: atom_id res chain seq x y z
N MET A 1 18.56 -19.94 -13.15
CA MET A 1 19.14 -19.10 -12.08
C MET A 1 17.99 -18.62 -11.23
N PRO A 2 17.89 -19.01 -9.94
CA PRO A 2 16.81 -18.56 -9.08
C PRO A 2 17.10 -17.10 -8.71
N VAL A 3 16.09 -16.25 -8.83
CA VAL A 3 16.19 -14.80 -8.59
C VAL A 3 16.77 -14.53 -7.19
N ASP A 4 17.81 -13.70 -7.13
CA ASP A 4 18.56 -13.32 -5.93
C ASP A 4 17.67 -12.67 -4.87
N ARG A 5 17.63 -13.24 -3.66
CA ARG A 5 16.86 -12.72 -2.51
C ARG A 5 17.25 -11.28 -2.12
N LYS A 6 18.47 -10.86 -2.44
CA LYS A 6 18.97 -9.49 -2.24
C LYS A 6 18.25 -8.44 -3.09
N LEU A 7 17.56 -8.82 -4.16
CA LEU A 7 16.77 -7.89 -5.00
C LEU A 7 15.40 -7.56 -4.39
N LEU A 8 14.84 -8.45 -3.57
CA LEU A 8 13.58 -8.21 -2.86
C LEU A 8 13.76 -7.24 -1.67
N ASP A 9 14.97 -7.16 -1.09
CA ASP A 9 15.36 -6.14 -0.09
C ASP A 9 15.45 -4.70 -0.67
N ILE A 10 15.32 -4.53 -2.00
CA ILE A 10 15.47 -3.23 -2.69
C ILE A 10 14.11 -2.53 -2.89
N LEU A 11 12.99 -3.19 -2.59
CA LEU A 11 11.67 -2.56 -2.69
C LEU A 11 11.41 -1.68 -1.48
N CYS A 12 11.54 -0.38 -1.70
CA CYS A 12 11.24 0.67 -0.74
C CYS A 12 10.29 1.69 -1.36
N CYS A 13 9.61 2.47 -0.51
CA CYS A 13 8.84 3.62 -0.94
C CYS A 13 9.71 4.52 -1.86
N PRO A 14 9.24 4.87 -3.07
CA PRO A 14 10.02 5.65 -4.03
C PRO A 14 10.45 7.01 -3.46
N THR A 15 9.60 7.62 -2.63
CA THR A 15 9.82 8.95 -2.03
C THR A 15 10.63 8.89 -0.74
N THR A 16 10.25 8.04 0.22
CA THR A 16 10.79 8.08 1.59
C THR A 16 11.85 7.03 1.87
N LYS A 17 12.07 6.09 0.95
CA LYS A 17 12.97 4.93 1.11
C LYS A 17 12.63 4.02 2.29
N VAL A 18 11.44 4.19 2.90
CA VAL A 18 10.92 3.29 3.92
C VAL A 18 10.64 1.92 3.28
N PRO A 19 11.05 0.80 3.88
CA PRO A 19 10.75 -0.52 3.37
C PRO A 19 9.25 -0.74 3.23
N VAL A 20 8.86 -1.55 2.25
CA VAL A 20 7.46 -1.94 2.05
C VAL A 20 7.31 -3.44 2.26
N ARG A 21 6.17 -3.83 2.81
CA ARG A 21 5.80 -5.24 3.00
C ARG A 21 4.43 -5.51 2.37
N PRO A 22 4.15 -6.74 1.94
CA PRO A 22 2.81 -7.11 1.50
C PRO A 22 1.78 -6.93 2.63
N LEU A 23 0.59 -6.47 2.24
CA LEU A 23 -0.57 -6.43 3.12
C LEU A 23 -1.06 -7.85 3.42
N SER A 24 -1.54 -8.08 4.65
CA SER A 24 -2.28 -9.29 4.97
C SER A 24 -3.75 -9.18 4.52
N LYS A 25 -4.44 -10.32 4.44
CA LYS A 25 -5.87 -10.35 4.08
C LYS A 25 -6.73 -9.53 5.04
N ASP A 26 -6.43 -9.57 6.35
CA ASP A 26 -7.12 -8.76 7.36
C ASP A 26 -6.92 -7.26 7.11
N GLN A 27 -5.69 -6.83 6.80
CA GLN A 27 -5.41 -5.43 6.49
C GLN A 27 -6.11 -4.97 5.20
N ILE A 28 -6.17 -5.82 4.17
CA ILE A 28 -6.92 -5.54 2.93
C ILE A 28 -8.41 -5.35 3.24
N GLN A 29 -8.99 -6.18 4.09
CA GLN A 29 -10.40 -6.03 4.50
C GLN A 29 -10.63 -4.73 5.27
N GLN A 30 -9.74 -4.37 6.21
CA GLN A 30 -9.84 -3.10 6.95
C GLN A 30 -9.73 -1.89 6.03
N ILE A 31 -8.79 -1.91 5.08
CA ILE A 31 -8.62 -0.86 4.08
C ILE A 31 -9.87 -0.75 3.22
N ASN A 32 -10.37 -1.87 2.68
CA ASN A 32 -11.58 -1.87 1.85
C ASN A 32 -12.81 -1.35 2.59
N ALA A 33 -12.97 -1.70 3.87
CA ALA A 33 -14.05 -1.14 4.70
C ALA A 33 -13.96 0.39 4.84
N ALA A 34 -12.75 0.94 4.97
CA ALA A 34 -12.54 2.38 5.03
C ALA A 34 -12.66 3.09 3.66
N ILE A 35 -12.34 2.39 2.57
CA ILE A 35 -12.61 2.84 1.19
C ILE A 35 -14.13 2.97 1.00
N GLU A 36 -14.90 1.98 1.42
CA GLU A 36 -16.37 2.01 1.35
C GLU A 36 -16.97 3.18 2.15
N GLN A 37 -16.37 3.51 3.30
CA GLN A 37 -16.74 4.68 4.10
C GLN A 37 -16.23 6.01 3.54
N ARG A 38 -15.46 6.00 2.44
CA ARG A 38 -14.83 7.18 1.80
C ARG A 38 -13.91 7.96 2.73
N GLU A 39 -13.29 7.27 3.69
CA GLU A 39 -12.37 7.87 4.66
C GLU A 39 -10.94 7.94 4.13
N LEU A 40 -10.60 7.06 3.19
CA LEU A 40 -9.27 6.99 2.59
C LEU A 40 -9.12 7.90 1.38
N LYS A 41 -7.93 8.49 1.27
CA LYS A 41 -7.55 9.37 0.16
C LYS A 41 -6.23 8.93 -0.44
N TYR A 42 -6.09 9.15 -1.73
CA TYR A 42 -4.81 9.12 -2.41
C TYR A 42 -3.97 10.33 -2.00
N PHE A 43 -2.67 10.28 -2.31
CA PHE A 43 -1.74 11.36 -1.98
C PHE A 43 -2.09 12.67 -2.70
N ASP A 44 -2.68 12.59 -3.89
CA ASP A 44 -3.21 13.73 -4.65
C ASP A 44 -4.50 14.34 -4.04
N LYS A 45 -4.94 13.83 -2.88
CA LYS A 45 -6.14 14.21 -2.11
C LYS A 45 -7.48 13.79 -2.72
N THR A 46 -7.48 13.00 -3.79
CA THR A 46 -8.69 12.38 -4.31
C THR A 46 -9.13 11.24 -3.39
N VAL A 47 -10.44 10.98 -3.32
CA VAL A 47 -10.99 9.91 -2.49
C VAL A 47 -10.73 8.57 -3.17
N VAL A 48 -10.30 7.58 -2.39
CA VAL A 48 -10.22 6.21 -2.89
C VAL A 48 -11.64 5.67 -3.01
N ASP A 49 -12.03 5.30 -4.22
CA ASP A 49 -13.37 4.77 -4.52
C ASP A 49 -13.35 3.30 -4.97
N SER A 50 -12.15 2.75 -5.15
CA SER A 50 -11.94 1.44 -5.74
C SER A 50 -11.28 0.52 -4.72
N PRO A 51 -11.90 -0.64 -4.39
CA PRO A 51 -11.31 -1.58 -3.45
C PRO A 51 -10.03 -2.17 -4.01
N ILE A 52 -9.13 -2.57 -3.11
CA ILE A 52 -7.85 -3.18 -3.46
C ILE A 52 -7.94 -4.70 -3.31
N LYS A 53 -7.29 -5.42 -4.22
CA LYS A 53 -7.17 -6.89 -4.17
C LYS A 53 -5.91 -7.32 -3.43
N ASP A 54 -4.80 -6.68 -3.78
CA ASP A 54 -3.49 -6.84 -3.17
C ASP A 54 -2.82 -5.47 -3.04
N GLY A 55 -1.82 -5.38 -2.16
CA GLY A 55 -1.08 -4.15 -1.96
C GLY A 55 0.15 -4.32 -1.09
N LEU A 56 0.99 -3.30 -1.12
CA LEU A 56 2.19 -3.16 -0.31
C LEU A 56 1.98 -1.99 0.66
N ILE A 57 2.22 -2.20 1.94
CA ILE A 57 2.19 -1.16 2.97
C ILE A 57 3.62 -0.79 3.37
N THR A 58 3.88 0.49 3.62
CA THR A 58 5.14 0.91 4.22
C THR A 58 5.26 0.38 5.65
N GLU A 59 6.46 0.01 6.11
CA GLU A 59 6.64 -0.51 7.48
C GLU A 59 6.26 0.49 8.57
N ASN A 60 6.24 1.79 8.25
CA ASN A 60 5.74 2.83 9.14
C ASN A 60 4.20 2.98 9.13
N GLY A 61 3.49 2.20 8.31
CA GLY A 61 2.02 2.14 8.28
C GLY A 61 1.32 3.38 7.75
N GLU A 62 2.04 4.27 7.06
CA GLU A 62 1.46 5.53 6.61
C GLU A 62 0.84 5.42 5.21
N ARG A 63 1.40 4.58 4.34
CA ARG A 63 1.06 4.53 2.92
C ARG A 63 0.86 3.10 2.42
N VAL A 64 -0.10 2.94 1.53
CA VAL A 64 -0.36 1.69 0.81
C VAL A 64 -0.25 1.92 -0.70
N TYR A 65 0.47 1.03 -1.37
CA TYR A 65 0.58 0.94 -2.82
C TYR A 65 -0.22 -0.24 -3.32
N ARG A 66 -1.07 -0.03 -4.31
CA ARG A 66 -1.87 -1.11 -4.91
C ARG A 66 -1.00 -2.05 -5.71
N VAL A 67 -1.39 -3.31 -5.77
CA VAL A 67 -0.80 -4.31 -6.65
C VAL A 67 -1.89 -4.78 -7.60
N ASP A 68 -1.73 -4.46 -8.88
CA ASP A 68 -2.65 -4.84 -9.94
C ASP A 68 -1.97 -5.85 -10.86
N ASP A 69 -2.60 -7.02 -11.04
CA ASP A 69 -2.05 -8.14 -11.83
C ASP A 69 -0.60 -8.54 -11.43
N GLY A 70 -0.28 -8.42 -10.14
CA GLY A 70 1.05 -8.72 -9.59
C GLY A 70 2.09 -7.60 -9.79
N ILE A 71 1.70 -6.46 -10.35
CA ILE A 71 2.56 -5.29 -10.56
C ILE A 71 2.25 -4.23 -9.49
N PRO A 72 3.20 -3.89 -8.61
CA PRO A 72 3.02 -2.83 -7.64
C PRO A 72 3.03 -1.45 -8.32
N ILE A 73 1.95 -0.70 -8.14
CA ILE A 73 1.83 0.68 -8.63
C ILE A 73 2.54 1.61 -7.65
N MET A 74 3.85 1.77 -7.84
CA MET A 74 4.74 2.62 -7.02
C MET A 74 4.71 4.09 -7.49
N LEU A 75 3.52 4.65 -7.71
CA LEU A 75 3.34 6.06 -8.04
C LEU A 75 3.01 6.83 -6.75
N GLU A 76 3.70 7.95 -6.52
CA GLU A 76 3.48 8.79 -5.35
C GLU A 76 2.02 9.27 -5.27
N ASP A 77 1.48 9.78 -6.38
CA ASP A 77 0.11 10.29 -6.44
C ASP A 77 -0.95 9.22 -6.16
N GLN A 78 -0.66 7.95 -6.50
CA GLN A 78 -1.56 6.83 -6.27
C GLN A 78 -1.34 6.12 -4.93
N ALA A 79 -0.44 6.62 -4.08
CA ALA A 79 -0.27 6.09 -2.74
C ALA A 79 -1.52 6.39 -1.90
N ILE A 80 -2.12 5.36 -1.30
CA ILE A 80 -3.27 5.50 -0.40
C ILE A 80 -2.75 5.85 0.99
N PHE A 81 -3.22 6.96 1.56
CA PHE A 81 -2.83 7.39 2.89
C PHE A 81 -3.66 6.67 3.95
N VAL A 82 -3.04 5.74 4.69
CA VAL A 82 -3.71 4.86 5.67
C VAL A 82 -3.31 5.12 7.12
N LYS A 83 -2.44 6.11 7.37
CA LYS A 83 -2.07 6.55 8.72
C LYS A 83 -3.24 6.70 9.72
N PRO A 84 -4.42 7.23 9.34
CA PRO A 84 -5.54 7.36 10.29
C PRO A 84 -6.20 6.03 10.70
N LEU A 85 -5.95 4.92 9.98
CA LEU A 85 -6.60 3.63 10.26
C LEU A 85 -5.95 2.83 11.41
N ASP A 86 -4.82 3.30 11.95
CA ASP A 86 -4.03 2.59 12.98
C ASP A 86 -3.96 1.07 12.70
N LEU A 87 -3.59 0.73 11.46
CA LEU A 87 -3.41 -0.66 11.05
C LEU A 87 -2.32 -1.25 11.94
N ARG A 88 -2.65 -2.26 12.75
CA ARG A 88 -1.64 -2.99 13.53
C ARG A 88 -0.63 -3.60 12.57
N ILE A 89 0.59 -3.07 12.58
CA ILE A 89 1.67 -3.42 11.65
C ILE A 89 2.47 -4.60 12.19
#